data_AF-S0FTV8-F1
#
_entry.id   AF-S0FTV8-F1
#
_cell.length_a   1.000
_cell.length_b   1.000
_cell.length_c   1.000
_cell.angle_alpha   90.00
_cell.angle_beta   90.00
_cell.angle_gamma   90.00
#
_symmetry.space_group_name_H-M   'P 1'
#
loop_
_entity.id
_entity.type
_entity.pdbx_description
1 polymer ?
#
loop_
_entity_poly.entity_id
_entity_poly.type
_entity_poly.pdbx_seq_one_letter_code
_entity_poly.pdbx_strand_id
1 'polypeptide(L)'
;MLSKLLKYEFKDTARTIPLLYLVGLIFAGLVLFSVKLLHIQWFQFTTSVVLMLLGIAVSIITFVIIVMRFYKNLYSNEGYLMFTLPVKPGLLLASKSIVAFLWMILSYCFTAGAFFVSLYGLGVAGELALAMDEIKSLGAEKMIYLFIPAIILATLYLLGQIYFAVTMANTPAFHSIGIAAAFSGFYSNKYNFTDSGSNIYCFCSLFN
;
A
#
# COMPACT_ATOMS: atom_id res chain seq x y z
N MET A 1 25.73 9.08 -6.44
CA MET A 1 24.71 9.73 -7.30
C MET A 1 23.28 9.26 -7.00
N LEU A 2 23.06 7.98 -6.62
CA LEU A 2 21.74 7.44 -6.26
C LEU A 2 20.95 8.27 -5.24
N SER A 3 21.61 8.74 -4.16
CA SER A 3 20.97 9.55 -3.12
C SER A 3 20.42 10.89 -3.65
N LYS A 4 21.06 11.50 -4.65
CA LYS A 4 20.55 12.73 -5.29
C LYS A 4 19.27 12.45 -6.06
N LEU A 5 19.20 11.34 -6.81
CA LEU A 5 17.96 10.93 -7.49
C LEU A 5 16.84 10.67 -6.48
N LEU A 6 17.14 9.92 -5.42
CA LEU A 6 16.17 9.59 -4.37
C LEU A 6 15.60 10.86 -3.72
N LYS A 7 16.43 11.87 -3.46
CA LYS A 7 16.00 13.17 -2.91
C LYS A 7 15.04 13.91 -3.84
N TYR A 8 15.29 13.90 -5.15
CA TYR A 8 14.40 14.54 -6.14
C TYR A 8 13.07 13.80 -6.26
N GLU A 9 13.09 12.47 -6.27
CA GLU A 9 11.88 11.65 -6.26
C GLU A 9 11.04 11.92 -5.00
N PHE A 10 11.68 12.03 -3.83
CA PHE A 10 10.98 12.39 -2.60
C PHE A 10 10.38 13.78 -2.66
N LYS A 11 11.11 14.78 -3.16
CA LYS A 11 10.64 16.16 -3.29
C LYS A 11 9.40 16.27 -4.17
N ASP A 12 9.34 15.51 -5.26
CA ASP A 12 8.18 15.49 -6.14
C ASP A 12 6.97 14.82 -5.46
N THR A 13 7.18 13.68 -4.78
CA THR A 13 6.08 13.02 -4.05
C THR A 13 5.59 13.78 -2.81
N ALA A 14 6.46 14.57 -2.19
CA ALA A 14 6.17 15.28 -0.95
C ALA A 14 5.10 16.37 -1.11
N ARG A 15 4.63 16.66 -2.33
CA ARG A 15 3.52 17.59 -2.54
C ARG A 15 2.15 16.92 -2.45
N THR A 16 2.01 15.71 -2.99
CA THR A 16 0.68 15.10 -3.22
C THR A 16 0.26 14.18 -2.09
N ILE A 17 1.15 13.31 -1.62
CA ILE A 17 0.81 12.29 -0.63
C ILE A 17 0.59 12.86 0.79
N PRO A 18 1.44 13.77 1.33
CA PRO A 18 1.21 14.26 2.69
C PRO A 18 -0.04 15.12 2.82
N LEU A 19 -0.54 15.73 1.74
CA LEU A 19 -1.81 16.46 1.76
C LEU A 19 -2.99 15.52 2.06
N LEU A 20 -2.99 14.30 1.50
CA LEU A 20 -3.99 13.27 1.81
C LEU A 20 -3.94 12.84 3.28
N TYR A 21 -2.73 12.65 3.83
CA TYR A 21 -2.57 12.31 5.24
C TYR A 21 -2.96 13.45 6.18
N LEU A 22 -2.73 14.70 5.79
CA LEU A 22 -3.12 15.88 6.57
C LEU A 22 -4.66 15.96 6.70
N VAL A 23 -5.40 15.78 5.60
CA VAL A 23 -6.87 15.70 5.64
C VAL A 23 -7.32 14.60 6.59
N GLY A 24 -6.72 13.41 6.49
CA GLY A 24 -7.02 12.30 7.38
C GLY A 24 -6.74 12.60 8.86
N LEU A 25 -5.64 13.28 9.17
CA LEU A 25 -5.31 13.73 10.54
C LEU A 25 -6.31 14.74 11.10
N ILE A 26 -6.84 15.64 10.26
CA ILE A 26 -7.89 16.59 10.68
C ILE A 26 -9.14 15.82 11.13
N PHE A 27 -9.57 14.82 10.35
CA PHE A 27 -10.71 13.98 10.70
C PHE A 27 -10.45 13.17 11.98
N ALA A 28 -9.24 12.63 12.16
CA ALA A 28 -8.87 11.96 13.40
C ALA A 28 -8.94 12.91 14.61
N GLY A 29 -8.49 14.15 14.45
CA GLY A 29 -8.62 15.21 15.45
C GLY A 29 -10.08 15.54 15.78
N LEU A 30 -10.97 15.59 14.78
CA LEU A 30 -12.41 15.82 14.99
C LEU A 30 -13.06 14.69 15.80
N VAL A 31 -12.70 13.43 15.55
CA VAL A 31 -13.18 12.29 16.36
C VAL A 31 -12.73 12.45 17.82
N LEU A 32 -11.45 12.75 18.06
CA LEU A 32 -10.92 12.93 19.42
C LEU A 32 -11.56 14.13 20.14
N PHE A 33 -11.82 15.22 19.42
CA PHE A 33 -12.51 16.39 19.95
C PHE A 33 -13.96 16.06 20.32
N SER A 34 -14.67 15.32 19.45
CA SER A 34 -16.03 14.86 19.70
C SER A 34 -16.14 14.03 20.98
N VAL A 35 -15.21 13.08 21.18
CA VAL A 35 -15.18 12.19 22.34
C VAL A 35 -14.94 12.97 23.64
N LYS A 36 -14.03 13.94 23.64
CA LYS A 36 -13.60 14.65 24.86
C LYS A 36 -14.47 15.84 25.27
N LEU A 37 -15.03 16.60 24.31
CA LEU A 37 -15.72 17.85 24.63
C LEU A 37 -17.24 17.80 24.44
N LEU A 38 -17.75 17.05 23.46
CA LEU A 38 -19.17 17.12 23.10
C LEU A 38 -20.01 16.06 23.81
N HIS A 39 -19.47 14.86 24.08
CA HIS A 39 -20.21 13.74 24.71
C HIS A 39 -21.55 13.37 24.03
N ILE A 40 -21.76 13.77 22.76
CA ILE A 40 -22.95 13.43 21.98
C ILE A 40 -22.71 12.11 21.26
N GLN A 41 -23.41 11.06 21.71
CA GLN A 41 -23.23 9.68 21.23
C GLN A 41 -23.41 9.53 19.70
N TRP A 42 -24.43 10.15 19.13
CA TRP A 42 -24.71 10.10 17.68
C TRP A 42 -23.61 10.72 16.83
N PHE A 43 -23.04 11.84 17.29
CA PHE A 43 -21.97 12.54 16.57
C PHE A 43 -20.64 11.79 16.66
N GLN A 44 -20.34 11.22 17.81
CA GLN A 44 -19.18 10.37 18.04
C GLN A 44 -19.21 9.10 17.17
N PHE A 45 -20.35 8.41 17.10
CA PHE A 45 -20.51 7.23 16.25
C PHE A 45 -20.30 7.57 14.77
N THR A 46 -20.96 8.64 14.29
CA THR A 46 -20.89 9.06 12.88
C THR A 46 -19.46 9.42 12.47
N THR A 47 -18.75 10.19 13.31
CA THR A 47 -17.37 10.62 13.01
C THR A 47 -16.38 9.43 13.02
N SER A 48 -16.53 8.47 13.93
CA SER A 48 -15.74 7.24 13.94
C SER A 48 -15.91 6.38 12.69
N VAL A 49 -17.16 6.21 12.22
CA VAL A 49 -17.45 5.43 11.00
C VAL A 49 -16.87 6.13 9.77
N VAL A 50 -17.04 7.46 9.68
CA VAL A 50 -16.45 8.25 8.60
C VAL A 50 -14.93 8.11 8.59
N LEU A 51 -14.26 8.18 9.74
CA LEU A 51 -12.81 8.02 9.84
C LEU A 51 -12.34 6.63 9.35
N MET A 52 -13.09 5.57 9.69
CA MET A 52 -12.78 4.21 9.25
C MET A 52 -12.91 4.07 7.73
N LEU A 53 -13.99 4.60 7.14
CA LEU A 53 -14.16 4.64 5.69
C LEU A 53 -13.07 5.45 5.00
N LEU A 54 -12.66 6.57 5.60
CA LEU A 54 -11.58 7.43 5.09
C LEU A 54 -10.24 6.70 5.12
N GLY A 55 -9.95 5.93 6.19
CA GLY A 55 -8.76 5.08 6.26
C GLY A 55 -8.70 4.05 5.12
N ILE A 56 -9.81 3.36 4.85
CA ILE A 56 -9.92 2.42 3.73
C ILE A 56 -9.72 3.15 2.40
N ALA A 57 -10.38 4.29 2.19
CA ALA A 57 -10.25 5.09 0.98
C ALA A 57 -8.80 5.54 0.74
N VAL A 58 -8.10 6.00 1.78
CA VAL A 58 -6.69 6.41 1.70
C VAL A 58 -5.80 5.24 1.30
N SER A 59 -6.04 4.03 1.80
CA SER A 59 -5.27 2.84 1.40
C SER A 59 -5.41 2.54 -0.10
N ILE A 60 -6.64 2.62 -0.63
CA ILE A 60 -6.94 2.39 -2.05
C ILE A 60 -6.33 3.50 -2.92
N ILE A 61 -6.51 4.77 -2.53
CA ILE A 61 -5.96 5.92 -3.26
C ILE A 61 -4.43 5.83 -3.29
N THR A 62 -3.80 5.46 -2.18
CA THR A 62 -2.34 5.29 -2.09
C THR A 62 -1.87 4.21 -3.06
N PHE A 63 -2.59 3.08 -3.12
CA PHE A 63 -2.31 2.01 -4.07
C PHE A 63 -2.38 2.51 -5.52
N VAL A 64 -3.46 3.22 -5.89
CA VAL A 64 -3.63 3.78 -7.24
C VAL A 64 -2.55 4.80 -7.57
N ILE A 65 -2.19 5.68 -6.63
CA ILE A 65 -1.10 6.66 -6.82
C ILE A 65 0.23 5.97 -7.10
N ILE A 66 0.55 4.88 -6.40
CA ILE A 66 1.79 4.13 -6.63
C ILE A 66 1.83 3.56 -8.06
N VAL A 67 0.73 2.98 -8.54
CA VAL A 67 0.61 2.45 -9.90
C VAL A 67 0.74 3.56 -10.95
N MET A 68 -0.06 4.63 -10.82
CA MET A 68 -0.02 5.76 -11.75
C MET A 68 1.36 6.42 -11.80
N ARG A 69 2.01 6.52 -10.63
CA ARG A 69 3.35 7.10 -10.53
C ARG A 69 4.38 6.21 -11.21
N PHE A 70 4.32 4.89 -11.04
CA PHE A 70 5.23 3.98 -11.72
C PHE A 70 5.06 4.07 -13.25
N TYR A 71 3.80 4.07 -13.73
CA TYR A 71 3.49 4.19 -15.15
C TYR A 71 3.99 5.51 -15.74
N LYS A 72 3.63 6.65 -15.14
CA LYS A 72 4.03 7.98 -15.63
C LYS A 72 5.55 8.16 -15.66
N ASN A 73 6.25 7.60 -14.69
CA ASN A 73 7.71 7.74 -14.60
C ASN A 73 8.50 6.89 -15.60
N LEU A 74 7.97 5.74 -16.04
CA LEU A 74 8.68 4.83 -16.95
C LEU A 74 8.23 4.95 -18.40
N TYR A 75 6.94 5.20 -18.63
CA TYR A 75 6.32 5.10 -19.96
C TYR A 75 5.79 6.43 -20.49
N SER A 76 5.88 7.52 -19.73
CA SER A 76 5.56 8.86 -20.24
C SER A 76 6.75 9.49 -20.96
N ASN A 77 6.52 10.64 -21.60
CA ASN A 77 7.55 11.45 -22.26
C ASN A 77 8.72 11.81 -21.31
N GLU A 78 8.45 11.91 -20.00
CA GLU A 78 9.46 12.10 -18.95
C GLU A 78 10.45 10.91 -18.86
N GLY A 79 9.96 9.68 -19.05
CA GLY A 79 10.77 8.46 -19.02
C GLY A 79 11.76 8.36 -20.18
N TYR A 80 11.37 8.84 -21.37
CA TYR A 80 12.26 8.85 -22.54
C TYR A 80 13.51 9.70 -22.28
N LEU A 81 13.36 10.87 -21.65
CA LEU A 81 14.51 11.68 -21.23
C LEU A 81 15.37 10.98 -20.18
N MET A 82 14.77 10.22 -19.25
CA MET A 82 15.54 9.48 -18.23
C MET A 82 16.44 8.39 -18.83
N PHE A 83 16.03 7.77 -19.95
CA PHE A 83 16.85 6.78 -20.67
C PHE A 83 17.98 7.40 -21.52
N THR A 84 17.93 8.72 -21.77
CA THR A 84 19.00 9.44 -22.48
C THR A 84 20.11 9.95 -21.56
N LEU A 85 19.89 9.98 -20.23
CA LEU A 85 20.97 10.28 -19.28
C LEU A 85 21.92 9.08 -19.16
N PRO A 86 23.26 9.29 -19.02
CA PRO A 86 24.27 8.23 -18.89
C PRO A 86 24.23 7.58 -17.49
N VAL A 87 23.06 7.09 -17.07
CA VAL A 87 22.80 6.47 -15.77
C VAL A 87 22.10 5.15 -16.00
N LYS A 88 22.53 4.10 -15.29
CA LYS A 88 21.99 2.75 -15.47
C LYS A 88 20.48 2.73 -15.18
N PRO A 89 19.64 2.17 -16.06
CA PRO A 89 18.17 2.13 -15.89
C PRO A 89 17.75 1.32 -14.66
N GLY A 90 18.51 0.30 -14.27
CA GLY A 90 18.25 -0.46 -13.04
C GLY A 90 18.36 0.38 -11.76
N LEU A 91 19.22 1.40 -11.73
CA LEU A 91 19.33 2.32 -10.58
C LEU A 91 18.11 3.23 -10.46
N LEU A 92 17.49 3.61 -11.59
CA LEU A 92 16.27 4.42 -11.63
C LEU A 92 15.05 3.64 -11.12
N LEU A 93 14.94 2.35 -11.49
CA LEU A 93 13.88 1.49 -10.96
C LEU A 93 14.04 1.27 -9.46
N ALA A 94 15.28 1.02 -9.00
CA ALA A 94 15.58 0.77 -7.59
C ALA A 94 15.31 2.01 -6.71
N SER A 95 15.61 3.23 -7.18
CA SER A 95 15.26 4.43 -6.40
C SER A 95 13.75 4.62 -6.27
N LYS A 96 12.97 4.30 -7.31
CA LYS A 96 11.50 4.38 -7.28
C LYS A 96 10.86 3.32 -6.39
N SER A 97 11.40 2.11 -6.38
CA SER A 97 10.92 1.02 -5.51
C SER A 97 11.10 1.35 -4.03
N ILE A 98 12.25 1.92 -3.65
CA ILE A 98 12.53 2.36 -2.27
C ILE A 98 11.54 3.45 -1.83
N VAL A 99 11.29 4.43 -2.71
CA VAL A 99 10.32 5.50 -2.41
C VAL A 99 8.91 4.94 -2.24
N ALA A 100 8.46 4.05 -3.14
CA ALA A 100 7.15 3.41 -3.04
C ALA A 100 7.01 2.57 -1.76
N PHE A 101 8.06 1.83 -1.39
CA PHE A 101 8.11 1.04 -0.15
C PHE A 101 7.95 1.93 1.10
N LEU A 102 8.65 3.06 1.15
CA LEU A 102 8.52 4.01 2.27
C LEU A 102 7.11 4.62 2.35
N TRP A 103 6.49 4.94 1.22
CA TRP A 103 5.11 5.42 1.20
C TRP A 103 4.08 4.37 1.60
N MET A 104 4.31 3.09 1.26
CA MET A 104 3.48 1.97 1.72
C MET A 104 3.53 1.80 3.23
N ILE A 105 4.73 1.83 3.83
CA ILE A 105 4.89 1.77 5.29
C ILE A 105 4.15 2.91 5.98
N LEU A 106 4.30 4.14 5.45
CA LEU A 106 3.58 5.31 5.97
C LEU A 106 2.06 5.13 5.88
N SER A 107 1.55 4.56 4.78
CA SER A 107 0.12 4.29 4.60
C SER A 107 -0.42 3.25 5.59
N TYR A 108 0.34 2.19 5.86
CA TYR A 108 -0.02 1.20 6.88
C TYR A 108 -0.05 1.80 8.28
N CYS A 109 0.95 2.61 8.63
CA CYS A 109 0.98 3.31 9.92
C CYS A 109 -0.23 4.25 10.07
N PHE A 110 -0.55 5.01 9.02
CA PHE A 110 -1.71 5.90 9.01
C PHE A 110 -3.03 5.13 9.15
N THR A 111 -3.21 4.04 8.40
CA THR A 111 -4.44 3.23 8.43
C THR A 111 -4.61 2.55 9.79
N ALA A 112 -3.53 2.02 10.37
CA ALA A 112 -3.54 1.46 11.72
C ALA A 112 -3.92 2.54 12.76
N GLY A 113 -3.32 3.73 12.67
CA GLY A 113 -3.67 4.86 13.54
C GLY A 113 -5.14 5.28 13.41
N ALA A 114 -5.66 5.40 12.19
CA ALA A 114 -7.06 5.72 11.93
C ALA A 114 -8.01 4.65 12.51
N PHE A 115 -7.63 3.37 12.41
CA PHE A 115 -8.38 2.27 13.00
C PHE A 115 -8.41 2.37 14.53
N PHE A 116 -7.27 2.56 15.19
CA PHE A 116 -7.22 2.74 16.65
C PHE A 116 -8.07 3.93 17.11
N VAL A 117 -7.94 5.10 16.46
CA VAL A 117 -8.71 6.30 16.80
C VAL A 117 -10.21 6.08 16.61
N SER A 118 -10.61 5.38 15.54
CA SER A 118 -12.03 5.05 15.30
C SER A 118 -12.60 4.17 16.42
N LEU A 119 -11.84 3.16 16.87
CA LEU A 119 -12.23 2.28 17.99
C LEU A 119 -12.33 3.01 19.33
N TYR A 120 -11.39 3.91 19.62
CA TYR A 120 -11.51 4.81 20.78
C TYR A 120 -12.78 5.64 20.71
N GLY A 121 -13.09 6.18 19.53
CA GLY A 121 -14.33 6.90 19.31
C GLY A 121 -15.59 6.03 19.40
N LEU A 122 -15.52 4.72 19.17
CA LEU A 122 -16.66 3.82 19.39
C LEU A 122 -16.86 3.44 20.87
N GLY A 123 -15.94 3.80 21.76
CA GLY A 123 -16.02 3.46 23.19
C GLY A 123 -15.61 2.02 23.51
N VAL A 124 -15.07 1.28 22.54
CA VAL A 124 -14.64 -0.13 22.68
C VAL A 124 -13.22 -0.24 23.27
N ALA A 125 -12.63 0.88 23.70
CA ALA A 125 -11.27 0.93 24.23
C ALA A 125 -11.04 0.04 25.46
N GLY A 126 -12.08 -0.17 26.29
CA GLY A 126 -12.01 -1.06 27.45
C GLY A 126 -11.91 -2.54 27.07
N GLU A 127 -12.65 -2.98 26.05
CA GLU A 127 -12.60 -4.35 25.54
C GLU A 127 -11.26 -4.64 24.85
N LEU A 128 -10.69 -3.64 24.17
CA LEU A 128 -9.33 -3.70 23.62
C LEU A 128 -8.26 -3.90 24.69
N ALA A 129 -8.39 -3.26 25.85
CA ALA A 129 -7.42 -3.42 26.93
C ALA A 129 -7.43 -4.85 27.49
N LEU A 130 -8.62 -5.43 27.63
CA LEU A 130 -8.78 -6.83 28.04
C LEU A 130 -8.22 -7.80 27.00
N ALA A 131 -8.50 -7.56 25.71
CA ALA A 131 -7.93 -8.33 24.61
C ALA A 131 -6.39 -8.21 24.56
N MET A 132 -5.83 -7.04 24.86
CA MET A 132 -4.38 -6.83 24.91
C MET A 132 -3.72 -7.60 26.06
N ASP A 133 -4.38 -7.71 27.22
CA ASP A 133 -3.88 -8.51 28.34
C ASP A 133 -3.97 -10.02 28.05
N GLU A 134 -5.01 -10.45 27.32
CA GLU A 134 -5.12 -11.84 26.85
C GLU A 134 -4.06 -12.18 25.78
N ILE A 135 -3.72 -11.24 24.90
CA ILE A 135 -2.63 -11.39 23.93
C ILE A 135 -1.27 -11.50 24.65
N LYS A 136 -1.07 -10.78 25.76
CA LYS A 136 0.16 -10.88 26.56
C LYS A 136 0.28 -12.21 27.28
N SER A 137 -0.81 -12.73 27.84
CA SER A 137 -0.80 -14.02 28.56
C SER A 137 -0.49 -15.21 27.65
N LEU A 138 -0.81 -15.10 26.36
CA LEU A 138 -0.49 -16.09 25.32
C LEU A 138 0.98 -16.07 24.87
N GLY A 139 1.83 -15.19 25.41
CA GLY A 139 3.24 -15.09 25.01
C GLY A 139 3.44 -14.56 23.58
N ALA A 140 2.45 -13.84 23.04
CA ALA A 140 2.46 -13.29 21.68
C ALA A 140 3.50 -12.18 21.48
N GLU A 141 4.19 -11.74 22.53
CA GLU A 141 5.35 -10.86 22.46
C GLU A 141 6.43 -11.40 21.49
N LYS A 142 6.59 -12.72 21.41
CA LYS A 142 7.52 -13.36 20.45
C LYS A 142 6.98 -13.36 19.01
N MET A 143 5.66 -13.35 18.82
CA MET A 143 5.04 -13.30 17.48
C MET A 143 5.27 -11.96 16.80
N ILE A 144 5.40 -10.86 17.55
CA ILE A 144 5.66 -9.53 16.98
C ILE A 144 6.97 -9.51 16.18
N TYR A 145 8.02 -10.17 16.69
CA TYR A 145 9.31 -10.27 15.99
C TYR A 145 9.23 -11.06 14.67
N LEU A 146 8.25 -11.96 14.53
CA LEU A 146 7.99 -12.68 13.27
C LEU A 146 7.09 -11.87 12.33
N PHE A 147 6.14 -11.11 12.87
CA PHE A 147 5.20 -10.30 12.08
C PHE A 147 5.87 -9.14 11.34
N ILE A 148 6.81 -8.44 11.98
CA ILE A 148 7.52 -7.31 11.35
C ILE A 148 8.23 -7.72 10.04
N PRO A 149 9.10 -8.73 10.01
CA PRO A 149 9.74 -9.16 8.77
C PRO A 149 8.73 -9.73 7.77
N ALA A 150 7.64 -10.38 8.22
CA ALA A 150 6.57 -10.86 7.34
C ALA A 150 5.86 -9.71 6.61
N ILE A 151 5.53 -8.60 7.30
CA ILE A 151 4.91 -7.42 6.70
C ILE A 151 5.86 -6.76 5.68
N ILE A 152 7.15 -6.66 6.01
CA ILE A 152 8.16 -6.12 5.11
C ILE A 152 8.25 -6.99 3.84
N LEU A 153 8.36 -8.31 3.99
CA LEU A 153 8.44 -9.24 2.87
C LEU A 153 7.16 -9.20 2.01
N ALA A 154 5.99 -9.16 2.64
CA ALA A 154 4.70 -9.07 1.94
C ALA A 154 4.58 -7.77 1.12
N THR A 155 5.08 -6.66 1.67
CA THR A 155 5.08 -5.36 0.97
C THR A 155 6.02 -5.37 -0.24
N LEU A 156 7.21 -5.95 -0.09
CA LEU A 156 8.15 -6.12 -1.20
C LEU A 156 7.58 -7.02 -2.31
N TYR A 157 6.92 -8.11 -1.93
CA TYR A 157 6.25 -9.01 -2.87
C TYR A 157 5.14 -8.28 -3.65
N LEU A 158 4.29 -7.53 -2.96
CA LEU A 158 3.22 -6.74 -3.58
C LEU A 158 3.76 -5.68 -4.55
N LEU A 159 4.85 -4.98 -4.20
CA LEU A 159 5.49 -4.03 -5.12
C LEU A 159 6.06 -4.73 -6.36
N GLY A 160 6.67 -5.90 -6.19
CA GLY A 160 7.17 -6.71 -7.30
C GLY A 160 6.05 -7.12 -8.26
N GLN A 161 4.90 -7.56 -7.73
CA GLN A 161 3.73 -7.90 -8.52
C GLN A 161 3.21 -6.70 -9.32
N ILE A 162 3.09 -5.52 -8.70
CA ILE A 162 2.63 -4.31 -9.39
C ILE A 162 3.57 -3.97 -10.55
N TYR A 163 4.88 -3.99 -10.33
CA TYR A 163 5.85 -3.62 -11.36
C TYR A 163 5.88 -4.62 -12.51
N PHE A 164 5.76 -5.91 -12.20
CA PHE A 164 5.61 -6.95 -13.21
C PHE A 164 4.31 -6.77 -14.02
N ALA A 165 3.18 -6.53 -13.34
CA ALA A 165 1.88 -6.34 -13.98
C ALA A 165 1.86 -5.11 -14.89
N VAL A 166 2.40 -3.96 -14.45
CA VAL A 166 2.46 -2.75 -15.28
C VAL A 166 3.38 -2.93 -16.48
N THR A 167 4.52 -3.64 -16.31
CA THR A 167 5.45 -3.93 -17.41
C THR A 167 4.81 -4.86 -18.45
N MET A 168 4.13 -5.93 -18.00
CA MET A 168 3.38 -6.82 -18.89
C MET A 168 2.28 -6.07 -19.64
N ALA A 169 1.50 -5.23 -18.95
CA ALA A 169 0.40 -4.50 -19.56
C ALA A 169 0.82 -3.49 -20.63
N ASN A 170 2.03 -2.93 -20.52
CA ASN A 170 2.55 -1.98 -21.51
C ASN A 170 3.36 -2.65 -22.64
N THR A 171 3.48 -3.98 -22.63
CA THR A 171 4.15 -4.72 -23.71
C THR A 171 3.16 -4.91 -24.87
N PRO A 172 3.52 -4.56 -26.12
CA PRO A 172 2.60 -4.56 -27.26
C PRO A 172 1.96 -5.93 -27.56
N ALA A 173 2.58 -7.04 -27.14
CA ALA A 173 2.04 -8.39 -27.26
C ALA A 173 0.78 -8.64 -26.39
N PHE A 174 0.51 -7.82 -25.37
CA PHE A 174 -0.58 -8.01 -24.41
C PHE A 174 -1.63 -6.88 -24.42
N HIS A 175 -1.62 -6.01 -25.44
CA HIS A 175 -2.55 -4.88 -25.56
C HIS A 175 -4.03 -5.30 -25.59
N SER A 176 -4.34 -6.56 -25.95
CA SER A 176 -5.69 -7.13 -25.96
C SER A 176 -6.19 -7.63 -24.59
N ILE A 177 -5.30 -7.74 -23.61
CA ILE A 177 -5.59 -8.25 -22.26
C ILE A 177 -5.28 -7.10 -21.30
N GLY A 178 -6.22 -6.17 -21.15
CA GLY A 178 -6.04 -4.97 -20.34
C GLY A 178 -5.53 -5.27 -18.91
N ILE A 179 -4.93 -4.26 -18.27
CA ILE A 179 -4.32 -4.30 -16.92
C ILE A 179 -5.17 -5.06 -15.88
N ALA A 180 -6.50 -5.00 -16.00
CA ALA A 180 -7.45 -5.70 -15.14
C ALA A 180 -7.35 -7.25 -15.21
N ALA A 181 -7.06 -7.81 -16.38
CA ALA A 181 -6.97 -9.26 -16.58
C ALA A 181 -5.67 -9.87 -16.03
N ALA A 182 -4.58 -9.08 -15.95
CA ALA A 182 -3.35 -9.49 -15.28
C ALA A 182 -3.53 -9.56 -13.74
N PHE A 183 -4.27 -8.60 -13.15
CA PHE A 183 -4.59 -8.62 -11.72
C PHE A 183 -5.61 -9.72 -11.36
N SER A 184 -6.64 -9.93 -12.18
CA SER A 184 -7.64 -10.99 -11.94
C SER A 184 -7.09 -12.39 -12.19
N GLY A 185 -6.22 -12.57 -13.19
CA GLY A 185 -5.55 -13.84 -13.47
C GLY A 185 -4.61 -14.28 -12.34
N PHE A 186 -3.91 -13.35 -11.68
CA PHE A 186 -2.99 -13.69 -10.59
C PHE A 186 -3.70 -13.96 -9.26
N TYR A 187 -4.79 -13.23 -8.97
CA TYR A 187 -5.65 -13.55 -7.81
C TYR A 187 -6.38 -14.88 -8.01
N SER A 188 -6.81 -15.21 -9.23
CA SER A 188 -7.41 -16.51 -9.55
C SER A 188 -6.41 -17.66 -9.44
N ASN A 189 -5.12 -17.42 -9.70
CA ASN A 189 -4.07 -18.44 -9.56
C ASN A 189 -3.73 -18.76 -8.09
N LYS A 190 -4.03 -17.86 -7.15
CA LYS A 190 -3.85 -18.10 -5.71
C LYS A 190 -4.85 -19.13 -5.13
N TYR A 191 -5.99 -19.34 -5.79
CA TYR A 191 -6.99 -20.34 -5.37
C TYR A 191 -6.78 -21.73 -6.01
N ASN A 192 -6.03 -21.83 -7.11
CA ASN A 192 -5.80 -23.08 -7.84
C ASN A 192 -4.47 -23.76 -7.52
N PHE A 193 -3.56 -23.15 -6.74
CA PHE A 193 -2.30 -23.79 -6.38
C PHE A 193 -2.38 -24.77 -5.18
N THR A 194 -3.53 -24.84 -4.51
CA THR A 194 -3.81 -25.87 -3.49
C THR A 194 -4.39 -27.16 -4.09
N ASP A 195 -4.77 -27.17 -5.37
CA ASP A 195 -5.31 -28.36 -6.01
C ASP A 195 -4.86 -28.44 -7.48
N SER A 196 -4.00 -29.44 -7.76
CA SER A 196 -3.59 -29.89 -9.10
C SER A 196 -2.31 -29.27 -9.71
N GLY A 197 -1.20 -29.96 -9.46
CA GLY A 197 0.11 -29.77 -10.10
C GLY A 197 0.18 -30.28 -11.54
N SER A 198 -0.57 -29.71 -12.48
CA SER A 198 -0.52 -30.14 -13.90
C SER A 198 -0.33 -29.03 -14.95
N ASN A 199 -0.36 -27.74 -14.59
CA ASN A 199 -0.33 -26.65 -15.59
C ASN A 199 0.99 -25.86 -15.69
N ILE A 200 2.10 -26.44 -15.22
CA ILE A 200 3.45 -25.85 -15.39
C ILE A 200 3.94 -25.97 -16.85
N TYR A 201 3.36 -26.89 -17.64
CA TYR A 201 3.83 -27.15 -19.01
C TYR A 201 3.40 -26.12 -20.05
N CYS A 202 2.35 -25.33 -19.80
CA CYS A 202 1.87 -24.36 -20.80
C CYS A 202 2.69 -23.05 -20.81
N PHE A 203 3.51 -22.79 -19.78
CA PHE A 203 4.37 -21.60 -19.73
C PHE A 203 5.72 -21.81 -20.44
N CYS A 204 6.14 -23.07 -20.64
CA CYS A 204 7.43 -23.40 -21.26
C CYS A 204 7.38 -23.45 -22.80
N SER A 205 6.19 -23.65 -23.40
CA SER A 205 6.05 -23.72 -24.88
C SER A 205 5.92 -22.35 -25.56
N LEU A 206 5.88 -21.26 -24.79
CA LEU A 206 5.77 -19.88 -25.29
C LEU A 206 7.12 -19.15 -25.34
N PHE A 207 8.19 -19.81 -24.88
CA PHE A 207 9.57 -19.33 -24.89
C PHE A 207 10.48 -20.16 -25.82
N ASN A 208 9.89 -20.75 -26.87
CA ASN A 208 10.62 -21.27 -28.02
C ASN A 208 10.00 -20.71 -29.30
#